data_AF-A0A3M2GN86-F1
#
_entry.id   AF-A0A3M2GN86-F1
#
_cell.length_a   1.000
_cell.length_b   1.000
_cell.length_c   1.000
_cell.angle_alpha   90.00
_cell.angle_beta   90.00
_cell.angle_gamma   90.00
#
_symmetry.space_group_name_H-M   'P 1'
#
loop_
_entity.id
_entity.type
_entity.pdbx_description
1 polymer ?
#
loop_
_entity_poly.entity_id
_entity_poly.type
_entity_poly.pdbx_seq_one_letter_code
_entity_poly.pdbx_strand_id
1 'polypeptide(L)'
;MASLLQNFHKLQRYLDITGLVPPEESPISPGEHARAVARKIRGENRPPALFLIGITKRSGTVHLGDMLEMHPEVAYYPNKIWEIPFLEASPALDTFWQRFLWLYQDNREKIGGQDYAPLFGAAFLRYLHEYVPPDKRMLLKNPGVAFLNRFYDYFPHEHLLILVRDGRDVVESTRKTWKIPFVAACRRWKWSARTVLAFHAQHKHRQTGYALVRFEDVITAPQATIQDICQRYGLSAEMYPYERIAKLPIQGSSQMRDHTGKVAYWVKRESKSDFSPIGRWHTWKLWEVALFKAICGQELIALQYAADMRWKTP
;
A
#
# COMPACT_ATOMS: atom_id res chain seq x y z
N MET A 1 -14.73 -14.10 -23.61
CA MET A 1 -13.92 -15.00 -22.74
C MET A 1 -12.72 -14.31 -22.07
N ALA A 2 -11.97 -13.42 -22.73
CA ALA A 2 -10.80 -12.74 -22.14
C ALA A 2 -11.11 -11.91 -20.86
N SER A 3 -12.29 -11.29 -20.74
CA SER A 3 -12.66 -10.51 -19.54
C SER A 3 -13.01 -11.36 -18.33
N LEU A 4 -13.50 -12.59 -18.54
CA LEU A 4 -13.82 -13.54 -17.48
C LEU A 4 -12.53 -14.10 -16.88
N LEU A 5 -11.55 -14.48 -17.72
CA LEU A 5 -10.23 -14.94 -17.27
C LEU A 5 -9.44 -13.84 -16.53
N GLN A 6 -9.48 -12.60 -17.01
CA GLN A 6 -8.80 -11.48 -16.34
C GLN A 6 -9.45 -11.12 -14.99
N ASN A 7 -10.78 -11.23 -14.89
CA ASN A 7 -11.50 -11.09 -13.62
C ASN A 7 -11.21 -12.26 -12.68
N PHE A 8 -11.07 -13.48 -13.21
CA PHE A 8 -10.70 -14.67 -12.46
C PHE A 8 -9.29 -14.57 -11.87
N HIS A 9 -8.28 -14.12 -12.63
CA HIS A 9 -6.94 -13.88 -12.08
C HIS A 9 -6.90 -12.76 -11.03
N LYS A 10 -7.66 -11.68 -11.24
CA LYS A 10 -7.78 -10.60 -10.23
C LYS A 10 -8.47 -11.10 -8.96
N LEU A 11 -9.48 -11.94 -9.12
CA LEU A 11 -10.22 -12.58 -8.04
C LEU A 11 -9.32 -13.56 -7.28
N GLN A 12 -8.60 -14.44 -7.98
CA GLN A 12 -7.66 -15.39 -7.39
C GLN A 12 -6.56 -14.64 -6.63
N ARG A 13 -5.93 -13.61 -7.22
CA ARG A 13 -4.94 -12.78 -6.52
C ARG A 13 -5.52 -11.96 -5.35
N TYR A 14 -6.83 -11.71 -5.32
CA TYR A 14 -7.49 -11.05 -4.19
C TYR A 14 -7.90 -12.05 -3.08
N LEU A 15 -8.31 -13.25 -3.48
CA LEU A 15 -8.80 -14.33 -2.64
C LEU A 15 -7.70 -15.32 -2.19
N ASP A 16 -6.48 -15.22 -2.72
CA ASP A 16 -5.34 -15.98 -2.24
C ASP A 16 -4.88 -15.40 -0.88
N ILE A 17 -5.71 -15.72 0.11
CA ILE A 17 -5.47 -15.51 1.54
C ILE A 17 -4.96 -16.81 2.20
N THR A 18 -4.85 -17.90 1.43
CA THR A 18 -4.48 -19.25 1.86
C THR A 18 -3.00 -19.41 2.24
N GLY A 19 -2.16 -18.42 1.91
CA GLY A 19 -0.77 -18.33 2.40
C GLY A 19 -0.54 -17.28 3.50
N LEU A 20 -1.61 -16.66 4.04
CA LEU A 20 -1.48 -15.61 5.04
C LEU A 20 -1.37 -16.19 6.45
N VAL A 21 -0.21 -16.81 6.72
CA VAL A 21 0.27 -16.97 8.08
C VAL A 21 0.32 -15.56 8.69
N PRO A 22 -0.19 -15.32 9.93
CA PRO A 22 0.16 -14.11 10.66
C PRO A 22 1.68 -13.96 10.60
N PRO A 23 2.24 -12.74 10.51
CA PRO A 23 3.67 -12.60 10.52
C PRO A 23 4.19 -13.17 11.84
N GLU A 24 4.73 -14.40 11.82
CA GLU A 24 5.75 -14.75 12.79
C GLU A 24 6.84 -13.71 12.62
N GLU A 25 7.23 -13.09 13.74
CA GLU A 25 8.39 -12.23 13.76
C GLU A 25 9.55 -13.02 13.13
N SER A 26 10.19 -12.47 12.10
CA SER A 26 11.48 -13.00 11.69
C SER A 26 12.41 -12.71 12.87
N PRO A 27 12.89 -13.72 13.61
CA PRO A 27 13.55 -13.51 14.91
C PRO A 27 14.92 -12.84 14.76
N ILE A 28 15.34 -12.51 13.54
CA ILE A 28 16.66 -11.98 13.21
C ILE A 28 16.46 -10.80 12.24
N SER A 29 16.93 -9.63 12.61
CA SER A 29 16.98 -8.47 11.71
C SER A 29 18.24 -8.52 10.82
N PRO A 30 18.22 -7.93 9.61
CA PRO A 30 19.43 -7.75 8.81
C PRO A 30 20.54 -7.04 9.58
N GLY A 31 21.79 -7.49 9.40
CA GLY A 31 22.96 -6.95 10.08
C GLY A 31 23.28 -5.52 9.66
N GLU A 32 23.98 -4.78 10.53
CA GLU A 32 24.34 -3.38 10.28
C GLU A 32 25.21 -3.22 9.03
N HIS A 33 26.15 -4.14 8.80
CA HIS A 33 27.00 -4.13 7.61
C HIS A 33 26.16 -4.20 6.31
N ALA A 34 25.20 -5.12 6.24
CA ALA A 34 24.32 -5.26 5.08
C ALA A 34 23.46 -4.00 4.87
N ARG A 35 22.95 -3.38 5.95
CA ARG A 35 22.21 -2.11 5.88
C ARG A 35 23.09 -0.95 5.37
N ALA A 36 24.35 -0.90 5.78
CA ALA A 36 25.31 0.10 5.31
C ALA A 36 25.66 -0.10 3.83
N VAL A 37 25.92 -1.34 3.41
CA VAL A 37 26.16 -1.68 1.98
C VAL A 37 24.93 -1.37 1.14
N ALA A 38 23.73 -1.71 1.61
CA ALA A 38 22.47 -1.38 0.95
C ALA A 38 22.31 0.13 0.72
N ARG A 39 22.67 0.97 1.69
CA ARG A 39 22.67 2.44 1.53
C ARG A 39 23.55 2.89 0.38
N LYS A 40 24.76 2.32 0.28
CA LYS A 40 25.72 2.61 -0.80
C LYS A 40 25.20 2.18 -2.17
N ILE A 41 24.72 0.94 -2.28
CA ILE A 41 24.16 0.39 -3.53
C ILE A 41 23.00 1.25 -4.03
N ARG A 42 22.10 1.63 -3.12
CA ARG A 42 20.91 2.41 -3.44
C ARG A 42 21.25 3.83 -3.91
N GLY A 43 22.34 4.40 -3.42
CA GLY A 43 22.83 5.74 -3.73
C GLY A 43 22.62 6.70 -2.56
N GLU A 44 23.71 7.09 -1.91
CA GLU A 44 23.69 7.88 -0.66
C GLU A 44 23.15 9.30 -0.83
N ASN A 45 23.35 9.89 -2.02
CA ASN A 45 22.93 11.25 -2.33
C ASN A 45 21.48 11.35 -2.83
N ARG A 46 20.78 10.21 -2.99
CA ARG A 46 19.40 10.19 -3.45
C ARG A 46 18.45 10.42 -2.26
N PRO A 47 17.34 11.16 -2.39
CA PRO A 47 16.35 11.29 -1.31
C PRO A 47 15.63 9.96 -1.04
N PRO A 48 15.27 9.61 0.22
CA PRO A 48 14.47 8.42 0.53
C PRO A 48 13.20 8.32 -0.31
N ALA A 49 13.02 7.19 -1.00
CA ALA A 49 11.82 6.86 -1.74
C ALA A 49 10.62 6.78 -0.78
N LEU A 50 9.46 7.17 -1.28
CA LEU A 50 8.21 7.11 -0.54
C LEU A 50 7.38 5.94 -1.06
N PHE A 51 7.04 5.00 -0.18
CA PHE A 51 6.14 3.90 -0.46
C PHE A 51 4.73 4.22 0.04
N LEU A 52 3.79 4.37 -0.88
CA LEU A 52 2.36 4.46 -0.59
C LEU A 52 1.75 3.06 -0.56
N ILE A 53 1.43 2.57 0.63
CA ILE A 53 0.80 1.27 0.83
C ILE A 53 -0.66 1.44 1.25
N GLY A 54 -1.59 0.80 0.53
CA GLY A 54 -3.00 0.77 0.94
C GLY A 54 -3.31 -0.41 1.85
N ILE A 55 -4.16 -0.22 2.86
CA ILE A 55 -4.66 -1.30 3.74
C ILE A 55 -5.11 -2.52 2.93
N THR A 56 -5.81 -2.28 1.83
CA THR A 56 -6.10 -3.26 0.78
C THR A 56 -6.46 -2.51 -0.51
N LYS A 57 -6.70 -3.25 -1.59
CA LYS A 57 -7.18 -2.64 -2.83
C LYS A 57 -8.51 -1.93 -2.55
N ARG A 58 -8.81 -0.88 -3.32
CA ARG A 58 -10.00 -0.02 -3.12
C ARG A 58 -9.93 0.92 -1.91
N SER A 59 -8.77 1.11 -1.32
CA SER A 59 -8.53 2.10 -0.24
C SER A 59 -8.27 3.52 -0.72
N GLY A 60 -8.14 3.77 -2.03
CA GLY A 60 -7.89 5.12 -2.57
C GLY A 60 -6.43 5.44 -2.88
N THR A 61 -5.54 4.44 -2.87
CA THR A 61 -4.10 4.63 -3.17
C THR A 61 -3.81 5.23 -4.54
N VAL A 62 -4.66 5.01 -5.54
CA VAL A 62 -4.51 5.68 -6.83
C VAL A 62 -4.76 7.18 -6.69
N HIS A 63 -5.87 7.56 -6.06
CA HIS A 63 -6.22 8.97 -5.88
C HIS A 63 -5.16 9.74 -5.08
N LEU A 64 -4.72 9.19 -3.93
CA LEU A 64 -3.64 9.82 -3.16
C LEU A 64 -2.31 9.81 -3.93
N GLY A 65 -2.00 8.75 -4.68
CA GLY A 65 -0.81 8.71 -5.52
C GLY A 65 -0.82 9.78 -6.61
N ASP A 66 -1.96 9.97 -7.28
CA ASP A 66 -2.17 11.02 -8.29
C ASP A 66 -2.08 12.42 -7.67
N MET A 67 -2.54 12.60 -6.42
CA MET A 67 -2.33 13.85 -5.70
C MET A 67 -0.85 14.10 -5.42
N LEU A 68 -0.11 13.10 -4.94
CA LEU A 68 1.31 13.23 -4.65
C LEU A 68 2.16 13.43 -5.92
N GLU A 69 1.76 12.86 -7.05
CA GLU A 69 2.41 13.06 -8.36
C GLU A 69 2.42 14.53 -8.79
N MET A 70 1.43 15.33 -8.36
CA MET A 70 1.39 16.75 -8.71
C MET A 70 2.51 17.57 -8.06
N HIS A 71 3.18 17.03 -7.03
CA HIS A 71 4.30 17.71 -6.37
C HIS A 71 5.53 17.74 -7.29
N PRO A 72 6.17 18.91 -7.54
CA PRO A 72 7.28 19.01 -8.49
C PRO A 72 8.50 18.15 -8.12
N GLU A 73 8.78 17.99 -6.83
CA GLU A 73 9.84 17.12 -6.29
C GLU A 73 9.54 15.62 -6.33
N VAL A 74 8.36 15.18 -6.76
CA VAL A 74 7.98 13.77 -6.78
C VAL A 74 8.05 13.21 -8.19
N ALA A 75 8.57 11.97 -8.30
CA ALA A 75 8.52 11.17 -9.52
C ALA A 75 7.69 9.91 -9.25
N TYR A 76 6.48 9.85 -9.82
CA TYR A 76 5.56 8.73 -9.66
C TYR A 76 5.73 7.71 -10.79
N TYR A 77 5.60 6.41 -10.46
CA TYR A 77 5.70 5.29 -11.41
C TYR A 77 6.99 5.28 -12.25
N PRO A 78 8.17 5.12 -11.62
CA PRO A 78 9.40 4.90 -12.37
C PRO A 78 9.22 3.73 -13.34
N ASN A 79 9.65 3.93 -14.59
CA ASN A 79 9.49 2.98 -15.68
C ASN A 79 8.04 2.49 -15.91
N LYS A 80 7.03 3.29 -15.53
CA LYS A 80 5.59 2.95 -15.66
C LYS A 80 5.20 1.65 -14.92
N ILE A 81 5.97 1.23 -13.92
CA ILE A 81 5.67 0.04 -13.12
C ILE A 81 4.50 0.36 -12.18
N TRP A 82 3.36 -0.29 -12.40
CA TRP A 82 2.12 0.03 -11.70
C TRP A 82 2.06 -0.41 -10.23
N GLU A 83 2.59 -1.60 -9.92
CA GLU A 83 2.54 -2.21 -8.60
C GLU A 83 3.84 -2.99 -8.36
N ILE A 84 4.33 -2.96 -7.13
CA ILE A 84 5.54 -3.66 -6.72
C ILE A 84 5.14 -4.59 -5.57
N PRO A 85 4.55 -5.76 -5.86
CA PRO A 85 4.15 -6.75 -4.85
C PRO A 85 5.37 -7.50 -4.32
N PHE A 86 6.47 -6.80 -4.11
CA PHE A 86 7.75 -7.41 -3.79
C PHE A 86 7.73 -8.07 -2.41
N LEU A 87 7.12 -7.40 -1.42
CA LEU A 87 6.95 -7.97 -0.08
C LEU A 87 6.12 -9.27 -0.12
N GLU A 88 5.14 -9.39 -1.03
CA GLU A 88 4.38 -10.63 -1.27
C GLU A 88 5.28 -11.79 -1.73
N ALA A 89 6.36 -11.50 -2.45
CA ALA A 89 7.32 -12.50 -2.93
C ALA A 89 8.41 -12.85 -1.91
N SER A 90 8.45 -12.16 -0.76
CA SER A 90 9.53 -12.32 0.22
C SER A 90 9.73 -13.76 0.72
N PRO A 91 8.70 -14.61 0.98
CA PRO A 91 8.94 -15.99 1.42
C PRO A 91 9.73 -16.85 0.42
N ALA A 92 9.58 -16.58 -0.89
CA ALA A 92 10.35 -17.30 -1.90
C ALA A 92 11.83 -16.91 -1.86
N LEU A 93 12.13 -15.64 -1.58
CA LEU A 93 13.50 -15.17 -1.36
C LEU A 93 14.11 -15.75 -0.09
N ASP A 94 13.33 -15.88 0.98
CA ASP A 94 13.77 -16.53 2.21
C ASP A 94 14.17 -17.97 1.92
N THR A 95 13.31 -18.70 1.19
CA THR A 95 13.57 -20.09 0.80
C THR A 95 14.86 -20.21 -0.03
N PHE A 96 15.04 -19.32 -1.00
CA PHE A 96 16.26 -19.25 -1.79
C PHE A 96 17.50 -19.00 -0.92
N TRP A 97 17.43 -18.03 0.00
CA TRP A 97 18.54 -17.66 0.86
C TRP A 97 18.89 -18.77 1.86
N GLN A 98 17.88 -19.39 2.47
CA GLN A 98 18.06 -20.53 3.35
C GLN A 98 18.74 -21.70 2.62
N ARG A 99 18.37 -21.95 1.36
CA ARG A 99 19.03 -22.96 0.54
C ARG A 99 20.50 -22.61 0.27
N PHE A 100 20.81 -21.36 -0.03
CA PHE A 100 22.19 -20.88 -0.19
C PHE A 100 23.03 -21.13 1.07
N LEU A 101 22.52 -20.78 2.25
CA LEU A 101 23.19 -21.01 3.54
C LEU A 101 23.23 -22.47 3.99
N TRP A 102 22.36 -23.32 3.45
CA TRP A 102 22.36 -24.75 3.73
C TRP A 102 23.40 -25.49 2.90
N LEU A 103 23.58 -25.11 1.63
CA LEU A 103 24.55 -25.75 0.73
C LEU A 103 26.00 -25.57 1.20
N TYR A 104 26.31 -24.44 1.83
CA TYR A 104 27.62 -24.14 2.40
C TYR A 104 27.46 -23.51 3.78
N GLN A 105 27.46 -24.35 4.81
CA GLN A 105 27.15 -23.93 6.19
C GLN A 105 28.16 -22.90 6.74
N ASP A 106 29.42 -22.96 6.30
CA ASP A 106 30.48 -21.99 6.65
C ASP A 106 30.13 -20.54 6.27
N ASN A 107 29.16 -20.32 5.38
CA ASN A 107 28.71 -18.98 5.04
C ASN A 107 27.86 -18.34 6.14
N ARG A 108 27.26 -19.12 7.04
CA ARG A 108 26.35 -18.61 8.09
C ARG A 108 27.02 -17.66 9.09
N GLU A 109 28.34 -17.80 9.25
CA GLU A 109 29.14 -16.91 10.10
C GLU A 109 29.65 -15.68 9.35
N LYS A 110 29.61 -15.71 8.01
CA LYS A 110 30.18 -14.67 7.12
C LYS A 110 29.12 -13.72 6.57
N ILE A 111 27.89 -14.18 6.41
CA ILE A 111 26.77 -13.38 5.93
C ILE A 111 25.49 -13.72 6.71
N GLY A 112 24.82 -12.69 7.18
CA GLY A 112 23.65 -12.83 8.04
C GLY A 112 22.48 -13.51 7.34
N GLY A 113 21.68 -14.24 8.12
CA GLY A 113 20.49 -14.96 7.64
C GLY A 113 19.42 -14.08 6.99
N GLN A 114 19.47 -12.76 7.18
CA GLN A 114 18.54 -11.80 6.58
C GLN A 114 19.25 -10.68 5.78
N ASP A 115 20.57 -10.77 5.58
CA ASP A 115 21.35 -9.71 4.93
C ASP A 115 20.97 -9.52 3.46
N TYR A 116 20.43 -10.55 2.80
CA TYR A 116 19.93 -10.44 1.43
C TYR A 116 18.78 -9.44 1.29
N ALA A 117 17.96 -9.23 2.33
CA ALA A 117 16.77 -8.40 2.22
C ALA A 117 17.13 -6.93 1.90
N PRO A 118 17.95 -6.23 2.71
CA PRO A 118 18.32 -4.85 2.39
C PRO A 118 19.17 -4.75 1.12
N LEU A 119 20.01 -5.76 0.82
CA LEU A 119 20.83 -5.79 -0.39
C LEU A 119 19.98 -5.89 -1.66
N PHE A 120 18.99 -6.78 -1.66
CA PHE A 120 18.03 -6.92 -2.76
C PHE A 120 17.22 -5.63 -2.93
N GLY A 121 16.65 -5.11 -1.83
CA GLY A 121 15.84 -3.89 -1.87
C GLY A 121 16.61 -2.71 -2.44
N ALA A 122 17.87 -2.53 -2.01
CA ALA A 122 18.75 -1.50 -2.53
C ALA A 122 19.06 -1.65 -4.02
N ALA A 123 19.39 -2.87 -4.49
CA ALA A 123 19.67 -3.12 -5.89
C ALA A 123 18.45 -2.82 -6.78
N PHE A 124 17.26 -3.22 -6.33
CA PHE A 124 16.00 -2.94 -7.02
C PHE A 124 15.70 -1.43 -7.09
N LEU A 125 15.86 -0.71 -5.98
CA LEU A 125 15.67 0.75 -5.96
C LEU A 125 16.71 1.48 -6.82
N ARG A 126 17.97 1.02 -6.83
CA ARG A 126 19.01 1.59 -7.68
C ARG A 126 18.64 1.51 -9.15
N TYR A 127 18.08 0.36 -9.59
CA TYR A 127 17.56 0.18 -10.94
C TYR A 127 16.42 1.15 -11.24
N LEU A 128 15.45 1.31 -10.34
CA LEU A 128 14.33 2.25 -10.56
C LEU A 128 14.79 3.72 -10.57
N HIS A 129 15.83 4.07 -9.81
CA HIS A 129 16.41 5.40 -9.81
C HIS A 129 17.04 5.82 -11.16
N GLU A 130 17.31 4.89 -12.07
CA GLU A 130 17.71 5.21 -13.45
C GLU A 130 16.59 5.88 -14.25
N TYR A 131 15.33 5.72 -13.81
CA TYR A 131 14.15 6.33 -14.44
C TYR A 131 13.64 7.57 -13.68
N VAL A 132 14.36 7.99 -12.64
CA VAL A 132 13.96 9.10 -11.76
C VAL A 132 15.06 10.17 -11.77
N PRO A 133 14.71 11.45 -12.03
CA PRO A 133 15.67 12.54 -11.93
C PRO A 133 16.40 12.55 -10.57
N PRO A 134 17.71 12.87 -10.51
CA PRO A 134 18.50 12.81 -9.28
C PRO A 134 17.93 13.59 -8.09
N ASP A 135 17.31 14.73 -8.36
CA ASP A 135 16.71 15.68 -7.42
C ASP A 135 15.30 15.29 -6.98
N LYS A 136 14.65 14.34 -7.67
CA LYS A 136 13.28 13.94 -7.35
C LYS A 136 13.21 12.75 -6.41
N ARG A 137 12.23 12.81 -5.52
CA ARG A 137 11.82 11.70 -4.67
C ARG A 137 10.98 10.69 -5.45
N MET A 138 11.44 9.46 -5.49
CA MET A 138 10.70 8.36 -6.10
C MET A 138 9.47 8.00 -5.25
N LEU A 139 8.30 7.91 -5.88
CA LEU A 139 7.06 7.44 -5.27
C LEU A 139 6.66 6.08 -5.85
N LEU A 140 6.56 5.08 -4.98
CA LEU A 140 6.14 3.72 -5.30
C LEU A 140 4.80 3.44 -4.64
N LYS A 141 3.88 2.78 -5.35
CA LYS A 141 2.56 2.46 -4.82
C LYS A 141 2.29 0.97 -4.84
N ASN A 142 1.80 0.44 -3.73
CA ASN A 142 1.29 -0.93 -3.63
C ASN A 142 -0.04 -0.97 -2.85
N PRO A 143 -1.13 -1.55 -3.39
CA PRO A 143 -2.44 -1.48 -2.76
C PRO A 143 -2.69 -2.58 -1.73
N GLY A 144 -1.66 -3.08 -1.05
CA GLY A 144 -1.81 -4.19 -0.09
C GLY A 144 -0.67 -4.26 0.93
N VAL A 145 -0.99 -4.87 2.08
CA VAL A 145 -0.14 -4.91 3.28
C VAL A 145 0.49 -6.29 3.53
N ALA A 146 0.52 -7.16 2.53
CA ALA A 146 1.15 -8.45 2.68
C ALA A 146 2.64 -8.30 2.95
N PHE A 147 3.09 -8.98 4.02
CA PHE A 147 4.44 -8.92 4.58
C PHE A 147 4.90 -7.49 4.94
N LEU A 148 3.96 -6.62 5.33
CA LEU A 148 4.25 -5.25 5.75
C LEU A 148 5.26 -5.18 6.90
N ASN A 149 5.25 -6.16 7.81
CA ASN A 149 6.20 -6.29 8.92
C ASN A 149 7.67 -6.36 8.45
N ARG A 150 7.91 -6.75 7.19
CA ARG A 150 9.25 -6.87 6.61
C ARG A 150 9.71 -5.61 5.87
N PHE A 151 8.91 -4.55 5.87
CA PHE A 151 9.20 -3.35 5.09
C PHE A 151 10.61 -2.80 5.39
N TYR A 152 10.97 -2.64 6.65
CA TYR A 152 12.27 -2.10 7.06
C TYR A 152 13.43 -3.10 7.04
N ASP A 153 13.15 -4.38 6.73
CA ASP A 153 14.20 -5.34 6.42
C ASP A 153 14.72 -5.10 5.01
N TYR A 154 13.80 -4.90 4.05
CA TYR A 154 14.14 -4.65 2.65
C TYR A 154 14.47 -3.19 2.35
N PHE A 155 13.79 -2.25 3.02
CA PHE A 155 13.85 -0.82 2.73
C PHE A 155 14.22 -0.03 3.99
N PRO A 156 15.38 -0.31 4.62
CA PRO A 156 15.75 0.25 5.92
C PRO A 156 15.89 1.78 5.94
N HIS A 157 16.14 2.39 4.78
CA HIS A 157 16.40 3.83 4.62
C HIS A 157 15.26 4.57 3.91
N GLU A 158 14.15 3.89 3.61
CA GLU A 158 13.06 4.45 2.82
C GLU A 158 11.87 4.86 3.70
N HIS A 159 10.99 5.67 3.13
CA HIS A 159 9.81 6.19 3.81
C HIS A 159 8.56 5.39 3.45
N LEU A 160 7.68 5.20 4.43
CA LEU A 160 6.44 4.45 4.31
C LEU A 160 5.24 5.32 4.71
N LEU A 161 4.26 5.39 3.82
CA LEU A 161 2.96 6.01 4.01
C LEU A 161 1.89 4.94 3.86
N ILE A 162 1.18 4.61 4.95
CA ILE A 162 0.06 3.68 4.90
C ILE A 162 -1.26 4.44 4.80
N LEU A 163 -2.03 4.15 3.76
CA LEU A 163 -3.39 4.64 3.57
C LEU A 163 -4.40 3.63 4.09
N VAL A 164 -5.12 4.00 5.15
CA VAL A 164 -6.29 3.27 5.65
C VAL A 164 -7.58 3.89 5.13
N ARG A 165 -8.63 3.08 5.10
CA ARG A 165 -9.97 3.51 4.70
C ARG A 165 -10.99 2.70 5.48
N ASP A 166 -12.17 3.27 5.71
CA ASP A 166 -13.30 2.61 6.33
C ASP A 166 -13.57 1.25 5.66
N GLY A 167 -13.53 0.19 6.46
CA GLY A 167 -13.73 -1.18 5.99
C GLY A 167 -15.08 -1.41 5.35
N ARG A 168 -16.10 -0.67 5.77
CA ARG A 168 -17.44 -0.77 5.22
C ARG A 168 -17.45 -0.30 3.77
N ASP A 169 -16.85 0.84 3.49
CA ASP A 169 -16.70 1.38 2.13
C ASP A 169 -15.76 0.54 1.25
N VAL A 170 -14.70 -0.01 1.83
CA VAL A 170 -13.79 -0.91 1.11
C VAL A 170 -14.48 -2.20 0.69
N VAL A 171 -15.22 -2.85 1.60
CA VAL A 171 -16.01 -4.06 1.30
C VAL A 171 -17.02 -3.77 0.22
N GLU A 172 -17.77 -2.68 0.35
CA GLU A 172 -18.79 -2.31 -0.64
C GLU A 172 -18.19 -1.99 -2.01
N SER A 173 -17.10 -1.22 -2.05
CA SER A 173 -16.38 -0.94 -3.30
C SER A 173 -15.84 -2.21 -3.94
N THR A 174 -15.36 -3.17 -3.14
CA THR A 174 -14.79 -4.43 -3.64
C THR A 174 -15.87 -5.30 -4.25
N ARG A 175 -16.99 -5.50 -3.55
CA ARG A 175 -18.14 -6.28 -4.03
C ARG A 175 -18.70 -5.75 -5.34
N LYS A 176 -18.92 -4.44 -5.42
CA LYS A 176 -19.45 -3.81 -6.64
C LYS A 176 -18.51 -4.01 -7.84
N THR A 177 -17.20 -3.99 -7.61
CA THR A 177 -16.18 -4.07 -8.67
C THR A 177 -15.90 -5.51 -9.12
N TRP A 178 -15.73 -6.44 -8.18
CA TRP A 178 -15.20 -7.78 -8.46
C TRP A 178 -16.18 -8.91 -8.14
N LYS A 179 -17.40 -8.58 -7.71
CA LYS A 179 -18.46 -9.55 -7.39
C LYS A 179 -18.02 -10.62 -6.37
N ILE A 180 -17.15 -10.22 -5.45
CA ILE A 180 -16.61 -11.07 -4.39
C ILE A 180 -17.67 -11.30 -3.32
N PRO A 181 -17.78 -12.51 -2.72
CA PRO A 181 -18.68 -12.74 -1.59
C PRO A 181 -18.41 -11.76 -0.43
N PHE A 182 -19.47 -11.28 0.21
CA PHE A 182 -19.40 -10.29 1.29
C PHE A 182 -18.45 -10.72 2.41
N VAL A 183 -18.59 -11.96 2.89
CA VAL A 183 -17.76 -12.53 3.95
C VAL A 183 -16.28 -12.57 3.55
N ALA A 184 -15.96 -12.92 2.30
CA ALA A 184 -14.58 -12.96 1.83
C ALA A 184 -13.96 -11.55 1.79
N ALA A 185 -14.72 -10.55 1.32
CA ALA A 185 -14.28 -9.16 1.36
C ALA A 185 -14.07 -8.65 2.80
N CYS A 186 -14.98 -9.00 3.73
CA CYS A 186 -14.85 -8.69 5.15
C CYS A 186 -13.59 -9.32 5.75
N ARG A 187 -13.37 -10.63 5.57
CA ARG A 187 -12.20 -11.33 6.10
C ARG A 187 -10.89 -10.76 5.56
N ARG A 188 -10.85 -10.41 4.28
CA ARG A 188 -9.68 -9.77 3.66
C ARG A 188 -9.40 -8.41 4.30
N TRP A 189 -10.42 -7.56 4.46
CA TRP A 189 -10.24 -6.27 5.12
C TRP A 189 -9.82 -6.41 6.59
N LYS A 190 -10.46 -7.32 7.34
CA LYS A 190 -10.11 -7.64 8.73
C LYS A 190 -8.62 -8.01 8.87
N TRP A 191 -8.17 -8.95 8.04
CA TRP A 191 -6.77 -9.38 8.05
C TRP A 191 -5.83 -8.19 7.77
N SER A 192 -6.14 -7.40 6.74
CA SER A 192 -5.39 -6.20 6.41
C SER A 192 -5.35 -5.17 7.55
N ALA A 193 -6.48 -4.94 8.21
CA ALA A 193 -6.60 -4.02 9.33
C ALA A 193 -5.74 -4.48 10.51
N ARG A 194 -5.76 -5.78 10.84
CA ARG A 194 -4.89 -6.35 11.88
C ARG A 194 -3.41 -6.17 11.55
N THR A 195 -3.01 -6.43 10.31
CA THR A 195 -1.62 -6.23 9.87
C THR A 195 -1.19 -4.77 10.02
N VAL A 196 -2.04 -3.81 9.61
CA VAL A 196 -1.75 -2.38 9.78
C VAL A 196 -1.69 -1.99 11.26
N LEU A 197 -2.63 -2.44 12.08
CA LEU A 197 -2.67 -2.13 13.51
C LEU A 197 -1.44 -2.65 14.24
N ALA A 198 -1.02 -3.89 13.97
CA ALA A 198 0.18 -4.49 14.54
C ALA A 198 1.44 -3.70 14.13
N PHE A 199 1.59 -3.41 12.83
CA PHE A 199 2.70 -2.60 12.34
C PHE A 199 2.72 -1.20 12.94
N HIS A 200 1.55 -0.55 13.00
CA HIS A 200 1.41 0.79 13.56
C HIS A 200 1.79 0.81 15.05
N ALA A 201 1.36 -0.17 15.83
CA ALA A 201 1.72 -0.27 17.25
C ALA A 201 3.23 -0.27 17.48
N GLN A 202 3.98 -0.96 16.61
CA GLN A 202 5.45 -1.03 16.66
C GLN A 202 6.14 0.25 16.17
N HIS A 203 5.56 0.98 15.21
CA HIS A 203 6.26 2.05 14.47
C HIS A 203 5.71 3.46 14.70
N LYS A 204 4.57 3.63 15.38
CA LYS A 204 3.91 4.95 15.57
C LYS A 204 4.76 6.02 16.25
N HIS A 205 5.76 5.61 17.04
CA HIS A 205 6.67 6.52 17.74
C HIS A 205 7.91 6.90 16.92
N ARG A 206 8.04 6.40 15.68
CA ARG A 206 9.12 6.81 14.79
C ARG A 206 8.96 8.29 14.44
N GLN A 207 10.02 9.05 14.66
CA GLN A 207 10.06 10.48 14.34
C GLN A 207 10.04 10.73 12.83
N THR A 208 10.59 9.82 12.03
CA THR A 208 10.69 9.94 10.57
C THR A 208 10.40 8.62 9.87
N GLY A 209 10.08 8.71 8.57
CA GLY A 209 9.97 7.56 7.68
C GLY A 209 8.68 6.75 7.79
N TYR A 210 7.74 7.08 8.69
CA TYR A 210 6.46 6.39 8.80
C TYR A 210 5.28 7.35 9.04
N ALA A 211 4.17 7.09 8.35
CA ALA A 211 2.88 7.72 8.61
C ALA A 211 1.71 6.77 8.34
N LEU A 212 0.59 7.04 9.02
CA LEU A 212 -0.71 6.43 8.78
C LEU A 212 -1.70 7.54 8.44
N VAL A 213 -2.33 7.48 7.26
CA VAL A 213 -3.28 8.48 6.76
C VAL A 213 -4.62 7.83 6.46
N ARG A 214 -5.71 8.52 6.74
CA ARG A 214 -7.07 8.07 6.41
C ARG A 214 -7.49 8.61 5.05
N PHE A 215 -8.08 7.76 4.24
CA PHE A 215 -8.64 8.15 2.96
C PHE A 215 -9.74 9.20 3.12
N GLU A 216 -10.48 9.15 4.21
CA GLU A 216 -11.54 10.09 4.51
C GLU A 216 -10.99 11.51 4.64
N ASP A 217 -9.84 11.69 5.31
CA ASP A 217 -9.16 12.99 5.43
C ASP A 217 -8.63 13.47 4.07
N VAL A 218 -8.11 12.55 3.25
CA VAL A 218 -7.70 12.85 1.87
C VAL A 218 -8.86 13.42 1.05
N ILE A 219 -10.09 13.01 1.30
CA ILE A 219 -11.28 13.51 0.58
C ILE A 219 -11.87 14.77 1.22
N THR A 220 -11.96 14.83 2.55
CA THR A 220 -12.65 15.91 3.25
C THR A 220 -11.76 17.11 3.55
N ALA A 221 -10.45 16.90 3.68
CA ALA A 221 -9.46 17.93 3.97
C ALA A 221 -8.16 17.76 3.13
N PRO A 222 -8.27 17.65 1.78
CA PRO A 222 -7.14 17.27 0.92
C PRO A 222 -5.92 18.18 1.04
N GLN A 223 -6.12 19.50 1.15
CA GLN A 223 -5.03 20.46 1.27
C GLN A 223 -4.25 20.25 2.58
N ALA A 224 -4.96 20.13 3.70
CA ALA A 224 -4.34 19.88 5.00
C ALA A 224 -3.62 18.53 5.04
N THR A 225 -4.21 17.48 4.44
CA THR A 225 -3.56 16.17 4.35
C THR A 225 -2.27 16.21 3.52
N ILE A 226 -2.26 16.90 2.37
CA ILE A 226 -1.04 17.05 1.57
C ILE A 226 0.02 17.85 2.30
N GLN A 227 -0.37 18.92 3.01
CA GLN A 227 0.56 19.72 3.80
C GLN A 227 1.23 18.88 4.90
N ASP A 228 0.47 18.08 5.66
CA ASP A 228 1.02 17.17 6.68
C ASP A 228 1.98 16.13 6.07
N ILE A 229 1.61 15.53 4.93
CA ILE A 229 2.47 14.58 4.22
C ILE A 229 3.78 15.26 3.77
N CYS A 230 3.70 16.47 3.21
CA CYS A 230 4.87 17.22 2.77
C CYS A 230 5.81 17.51 3.94
N GLN A 231 5.27 18.05 5.04
CA GLN A 231 6.03 18.33 6.26
C GLN A 231 6.72 17.06 6.79
N ARG A 232 5.98 15.95 6.91
CA ARG A 232 6.46 14.71 7.50
C ARG A 232 7.59 14.06 6.69
N TYR A 233 7.58 14.23 5.36
CA TYR A 233 8.59 13.62 4.49
C TYR A 233 9.62 14.62 3.95
N GLY A 234 9.57 15.89 4.37
CA GLY A 234 10.50 16.92 3.95
C GLY A 234 10.36 17.26 2.46
N LEU A 235 9.13 17.43 2.00
CA LEU A 235 8.81 18.04 0.71
C LEU A 235 8.33 19.48 0.97
N SER A 236 8.58 20.42 0.06
CA SER A 236 8.11 21.81 0.26
C SER A 236 6.65 21.98 -0.15
N ALA A 237 5.80 22.16 0.85
CA ALA A 237 4.36 22.37 0.70
C ALA A 237 4.04 23.59 -0.18
N GLU A 238 4.88 24.61 -0.16
CA GLU A 238 4.73 25.86 -0.91
C GLU A 238 4.80 25.64 -2.43
N MET A 239 5.51 24.60 -2.88
CA MET A 239 5.62 24.26 -4.30
C MET A 239 4.46 23.38 -4.79
N TYR A 240 3.58 22.94 -3.90
CA TYR A 240 2.47 22.08 -4.26
C TYR A 240 1.33 22.88 -4.94
N PRO A 241 0.83 22.46 -6.12
CA PRO A 241 -0.22 23.17 -6.83
C PRO A 241 -1.62 22.84 -6.27
N TYR A 242 -1.95 23.40 -5.10
CA TYR A 242 -3.19 23.11 -4.36
C TYR A 242 -4.47 23.37 -5.16
N GLU A 243 -4.46 24.34 -6.08
CA GLU A 243 -5.58 24.68 -6.97
C GLU A 243 -5.94 23.55 -7.95
N ARG A 244 -5.02 22.61 -8.19
CA ARG A 244 -5.26 21.46 -9.06
C ARG A 244 -6.01 20.33 -8.38
N ILE A 245 -6.04 20.28 -7.04
CA ILE A 245 -6.73 19.23 -6.28
C ILE A 245 -8.21 19.15 -6.66
N ALA A 246 -8.90 20.29 -6.73
CA ALA A 246 -10.33 20.35 -7.04
C ALA A 246 -10.68 19.81 -8.44
N LYS A 247 -9.70 19.74 -9.34
CA LYS A 247 -9.86 19.24 -10.71
C LYS A 247 -9.49 17.75 -10.85
N LEU A 248 -8.98 17.12 -9.79
CA LEU A 248 -8.52 15.74 -9.84
C LEU A 248 -9.69 14.78 -9.68
N PRO A 249 -9.98 13.93 -10.69
CA PRO A 249 -11.08 12.97 -10.58
C PRO A 249 -10.78 11.88 -9.55
N ILE A 250 -11.78 11.47 -8.78
CA ILE A 250 -11.66 10.34 -7.86
C ILE A 250 -11.82 9.05 -8.66
N GLN A 251 -10.72 8.34 -8.91
CA GLN A 251 -10.69 7.15 -9.76
C GLN A 251 -10.45 5.85 -8.97
N GLY A 252 -11.11 4.79 -9.42
CA GLY A 252 -10.85 3.43 -8.96
C GLY A 252 -9.90 2.70 -9.92
N SER A 253 -8.98 1.89 -9.38
CA SER A 253 -8.00 1.05 -10.10
C SER A 253 -8.57 -0.03 -11.05
N SER A 254 -9.87 -0.03 -11.35
CA SER A 254 -10.58 -1.12 -12.03
C SER A 254 -11.03 -0.81 -13.45
N GLN A 255 -10.84 0.40 -13.97
CA GLN A 255 -11.25 0.74 -15.33
C GLN A 255 -10.05 0.81 -16.27
N MET A 256 -9.65 -0.36 -16.79
CA MET A 256 -8.64 -0.50 -17.86
C MET A 256 -9.35 -0.89 -19.15
N ARG A 257 -9.94 0.06 -19.88
CA ARG A 257 -10.34 -0.13 -21.29
C ARG A 257 -10.32 1.21 -22.02
N ASP A 258 -9.64 1.25 -23.17
CA ASP A 258 -9.99 2.21 -24.22
C ASP A 258 -11.29 1.78 -24.93
N HIS A 259 -11.82 2.68 -25.74
CA HIS A 259 -13.01 2.53 -26.56
C HIS A 259 -12.80 1.59 -27.78
N THR A 260 -11.60 1.02 -27.95
CA THR A 260 -11.21 0.18 -29.09
C THR A 260 -10.90 -1.27 -28.72
N GLY A 261 -10.96 -1.63 -27.42
CA GLY A 261 -10.71 -3.00 -26.96
C GLY A 261 -9.24 -3.39 -26.89
N LYS A 262 -8.30 -2.46 -27.06
CA LYS A 262 -6.88 -2.68 -26.74
C LYS A 262 -6.60 -2.34 -25.27
N VAL A 263 -5.58 -2.98 -24.70
CA VAL A 263 -5.06 -2.65 -23.36
C VAL A 263 -4.33 -1.31 -23.47
N ALA A 264 -5.09 -0.21 -23.47
CA ALA A 264 -4.52 1.11 -23.27
C ALA A 264 -4.18 1.27 -21.80
N TYR A 265 -2.89 1.37 -21.51
CA TYR A 265 -2.47 2.05 -20.29
C TYR A 265 -3.01 3.50 -20.40
N TRP A 266 -3.63 4.00 -19.32
CA TRP A 266 -3.98 5.42 -19.12
C TRP A 266 -5.26 5.97 -19.79
N VAL A 267 -6.39 5.27 -19.76
CA VAL A 267 -7.68 5.93 -19.97
C VAL A 267 -8.19 6.50 -18.64
N LYS A 268 -7.81 7.74 -18.33
CA LYS A 268 -8.40 8.53 -17.25
C LYS A 268 -9.87 8.78 -17.62
N ARG A 269 -10.81 8.20 -16.86
CA ARG A 269 -12.23 8.53 -16.98
C ARG A 269 -12.59 9.56 -15.92
N GLU A 270 -13.23 10.63 -16.34
CA GLU A 270 -13.80 11.61 -15.43
C GLU A 270 -14.76 10.91 -14.47
N SER A 271 -14.64 11.22 -13.18
CA SER A 271 -15.68 10.85 -12.23
C SER A 271 -16.96 11.61 -12.59
N LYS A 272 -18.11 10.94 -12.53
CA LYS A 272 -19.40 11.65 -12.55
C LYS A 272 -19.42 12.67 -11.40
N SER A 273 -19.99 13.86 -11.61
CA SER A 273 -20.06 14.95 -10.63
C SER A 273 -20.57 14.53 -9.25
N ASP A 274 -21.39 13.48 -9.19
CA ASP A 274 -22.09 13.05 -7.97
C ASP A 274 -21.44 11.82 -7.29
N PHE A 275 -20.22 11.44 -7.70
CA PHE A 275 -19.56 10.25 -7.15
C PHE A 275 -19.01 10.52 -5.74
N SER A 276 -19.73 10.06 -4.70
CA SER A 276 -19.19 10.00 -3.34
C SER A 276 -18.49 8.66 -3.06
N PRO A 277 -17.19 8.65 -2.73
CA PRO A 277 -16.52 7.44 -2.30
C PRO A 277 -16.82 7.09 -0.83
N ILE A 278 -17.29 8.03 -0.01
CA ILE A 278 -17.53 7.81 1.43
C ILE A 278 -19.02 7.51 1.69
N GLY A 279 -19.30 6.58 2.60
CA GLY A 279 -20.66 6.27 3.03
C GLY A 279 -21.46 5.40 2.05
N ARG A 280 -20.78 4.71 1.12
CA ARG A 280 -21.43 3.79 0.17
C ARG A 280 -22.06 2.59 0.84
N TRP A 281 -21.57 2.24 2.02
CA TRP A 281 -22.11 1.17 2.86
C TRP A 281 -23.46 1.51 3.50
N HIS A 282 -23.93 2.76 3.45
CA HIS A 282 -25.24 3.15 4.01
C HIS A 282 -26.41 2.40 3.36
N THR A 283 -26.22 1.83 2.17
CA THR A 283 -27.25 1.00 1.50
C THR A 283 -27.28 -0.45 1.98
N TRP A 284 -26.50 -0.82 3.00
CA TRP A 284 -26.44 -2.18 3.50
C TRP A 284 -27.72 -2.60 4.23
N LYS A 285 -28.10 -3.86 4.01
CA LYS A 285 -29.19 -4.49 4.77
C LYS A 285 -28.75 -4.72 6.22
N LEU A 286 -29.71 -4.83 7.14
CA LEU A 286 -29.42 -5.07 8.57
C LEU A 286 -28.56 -6.31 8.82
N TRP A 287 -28.74 -7.37 8.03
CA TRP A 287 -27.90 -8.57 8.15
C TRP A 287 -26.46 -8.34 7.66
N GLU A 288 -26.23 -7.47 6.66
CA GLU A 288 -24.88 -7.11 6.20
C GLU A 288 -24.16 -6.32 7.30
N VAL A 289 -24.87 -5.39 7.94
CA VAL A 289 -24.37 -4.64 9.10
C VAL A 289 -24.02 -5.59 10.26
N ALA A 290 -24.94 -6.47 10.64
CA ALA A 290 -24.72 -7.43 11.72
C ALA A 290 -23.53 -8.36 11.44
N LEU A 291 -23.44 -8.87 10.21
CA LEU A 291 -22.35 -9.75 9.79
C LEU A 291 -21.00 -9.02 9.72
N PHE A 292 -20.97 -7.78 9.22
CA PHE A 292 -19.75 -6.97 9.23
C PHE A 292 -19.29 -6.70 10.66
N LYS A 293 -20.20 -6.34 11.58
CA LYS A 293 -19.85 -6.15 13.00
C LYS A 293 -19.23 -7.41 13.59
N ALA A 294 -19.83 -8.57 13.35
CA ALA A 294 -19.33 -9.85 13.84
C ALA A 294 -17.93 -10.17 13.29
N ILE A 295 -17.64 -9.83 12.03
CA ILE A 295 -16.34 -10.14 11.42
C ILE A 295 -15.30 -9.07 11.71
N CYS A 296 -15.62 -7.80 11.49
CA CYS A 296 -14.69 -6.66 11.32
C CYS A 296 -14.86 -5.57 12.39
N GLY A 297 -15.86 -5.67 13.28
CA GLY A 297 -16.26 -4.56 14.14
C GLY A 297 -15.16 -4.09 15.10
N GLN A 298 -14.36 -5.01 15.64
CA GLN A 298 -13.24 -4.69 16.53
C GLN A 298 -12.17 -3.87 15.80
N GLU A 299 -11.78 -4.31 14.60
CA GLU A 299 -10.77 -3.63 13.79
C GLU A 299 -11.26 -2.25 13.30
N LEU A 300 -12.57 -2.12 13.03
CA LEU A 300 -13.20 -0.84 12.68
C LEU A 300 -13.09 0.18 13.83
N ILE A 301 -13.32 -0.28 15.06
CA ILE A 301 -13.18 0.54 16.27
C ILE A 301 -11.72 0.88 16.54
N ALA A 302 -10.83 -0.11 16.43
CA ALA A 302 -9.39 0.08 16.66
C ALA A 302 -8.75 1.07 15.67
N LEU A 303 -9.25 1.11 14.42
CA LEU A 303 -8.87 2.11 13.43
C LEU A 303 -9.70 3.41 13.52
N GLN A 304 -10.49 3.59 14.59
CA GLN A 304 -11.26 4.82 14.88
C GLN A 304 -12.26 5.20 13.78
N TYR A 305 -12.89 4.21 13.14
CA TYR A 305 -14.03 4.41 12.23
C TYR A 305 -15.38 4.27 12.92
N ALA A 306 -15.39 3.79 14.17
CA ALA A 306 -16.54 3.77 15.06
C ALA A 306 -16.09 3.82 16.52
N ALA A 307 -16.93 4.39 17.39
CA ALA A 307 -16.64 4.43 18.83
C ALA A 307 -16.85 3.07 19.52
N ASP A 308 -17.90 2.34 19.14
CA ASP A 308 -18.25 1.04 19.71
C ASP A 308 -19.15 0.23 18.75
N MET A 309 -19.56 -0.98 19.12
CA MET A 309 -20.37 -1.87 18.27
C MET A 309 -21.81 -1.39 18.01
N ARG A 310 -22.26 -0.27 18.58
CA ARG A 310 -23.63 0.26 18.45
C ARG A 310 -23.82 1.14 17.23
N TRP A 311 -22.78 1.41 16.43
CA TRP A 311 -22.90 2.17 15.18
C TRP A 311 -23.99 1.58 14.26
N LYS A 312 -24.79 2.43 13.62
CA LYS A 312 -25.88 2.03 12.70
C LYS A 312 -25.62 2.62 11.32
N THR A 313 -26.25 2.06 10.29
CA THR A 313 -26.47 2.81 9.04
C THR A 313 -27.26 4.08 9.39
N PRO A 314 -26.92 5.25 8.83
CA PRO A 314 -27.69 6.47 9.01
C PRO A 314 -29.16 6.31 8.62
#